data_AF-U3P855-F1
#
_entry.id   AF-U3P855-F1
#
_cell.length_a   1.000
_cell.length_b   1.000
_cell.length_c   1.000
_cell.angle_alpha   90.00
_cell.angle_beta   90.00
_cell.angle_gamma   90.00
#
_symmetry.space_group_name_H-M   'P 1'
#
loop_
_entity.id
_entity.type
_entity.pdbx_description
1 polymer ?
#
loop_
_entity_poly.entity_id
_entity_poly.type
_entity_poly.pdbx_seq_one_letter_code
_entity_poly.pdbx_strand_id
1 'polypeptide(L)'
;MVAEPGVSQPGWGGRRAQQFVALTLATYGDTCWLCGLPGADTADHVVPRSKGGAVYDVLNLAPAHRRCNEARGNRAVTGEEIVEDGRDFFTVE
;
A
#
# COMPACT_ATOMS: atom_id res chain seq x y z
N MET A 1 4.20 8.26 -4.32
CA MET A 1 4.51 9.70 -4.52
C MET A 1 3.25 10.54 -4.27
N VAL A 2 3.41 11.79 -3.83
CA VAL A 2 2.28 12.75 -3.74
C VAL A 2 1.97 13.32 -5.12
N ALA A 3 0.70 13.64 -5.36
CA ALA A 3 0.29 14.23 -6.61
C ALA A 3 0.74 15.69 -6.75
N GLU A 4 0.78 16.20 -7.99
CA GLU A 4 1.14 17.59 -8.25
C GLU A 4 0.15 18.57 -7.60
N PRO A 5 0.64 19.58 -6.85
CA PRO A 5 -0.22 20.54 -6.16
C PRO A 5 -1.03 21.37 -7.15
N GLY A 6 -2.33 21.55 -6.87
CA GLY A 6 -3.23 22.37 -7.69
C GLY A 6 -3.93 21.63 -8.84
N VAL A 7 -3.61 20.36 -9.10
CA VAL A 7 -4.28 19.55 -10.12
C VAL A 7 -5.36 18.67 -9.49
N SER A 8 -6.60 18.75 -9.99
CA SER A 8 -7.69 17.88 -9.55
C SER A 8 -7.38 16.42 -9.89
N GLN A 9 -7.44 15.56 -8.87
CA GLN A 9 -7.12 14.15 -9.05
C GLN A 9 -8.27 13.39 -9.73
N PRO A 10 -7.97 12.45 -10.65
CA PRO A 10 -9.00 11.64 -11.27
C PRO A 10 -9.60 10.65 -10.26
N GLY A 11 -10.81 10.16 -10.55
CA GLY A 11 -11.39 9.04 -9.81
C GLY A 11 -10.64 7.72 -10.03
N TRP A 12 -10.64 6.86 -9.00
CA TRP A 12 -10.21 5.47 -9.13
C TRP A 12 -11.39 4.61 -9.58
N GLY A 13 -11.28 3.96 -10.75
CA GLY A 13 -12.30 3.02 -11.23
C GLY A 13 -12.18 2.64 -12.70
N GLY A 14 -13.04 1.72 -13.14
CA GLY A 14 -13.16 1.28 -14.53
C GLY A 14 -11.92 0.58 -15.09
N ARG A 15 -11.80 0.57 -16.43
CA ARG A 15 -10.69 -0.09 -17.15
C ARG A 15 -9.32 0.43 -16.76
N ARG A 16 -9.19 1.74 -16.49
CA ARG A 16 -7.92 2.34 -16.11
C ARG A 16 -7.43 1.82 -14.75
N ALA A 17 -8.32 1.67 -13.77
CA ALA A 17 -7.97 1.03 -12.50
C ALA A 17 -7.55 -0.43 -12.70
N GLN A 18 -8.26 -1.21 -13.53
CA GLN A 18 -7.87 -2.60 -13.84
C GLN A 18 -6.47 -2.69 -14.46
N GLN A 19 -6.13 -1.78 -15.38
CA GLN A 19 -4.79 -1.70 -15.98
C GLN A 19 -3.71 -1.43 -14.93
N PHE A 20 -3.97 -0.51 -13.99
CA PHE A 20 -3.00 -0.19 -12.94
C PHE A 20 -2.90 -1.27 -11.86
N VAL A 21 -3.98 -2.00 -11.56
CA VAL A 21 -3.90 -3.21 -10.71
C VAL A 21 -3.01 -4.25 -11.38
N ALA A 22 -3.25 -4.57 -12.65
CA ALA A 22 -2.43 -5.52 -13.40
C ALA A 22 -0.96 -5.07 -13.47
N LEU A 23 -0.71 -3.78 -13.72
CA LEU A 23 0.64 -3.20 -13.74
C LEU A 23 1.33 -3.33 -12.38
N THR A 24 0.63 -3.04 -11.28
CA THR A 24 1.17 -3.14 -9.91
C THR A 24 1.60 -4.58 -9.60
N LEU A 25 0.72 -5.55 -9.88
CA LEU A 25 1.02 -6.97 -9.64
C LEU A 25 2.15 -7.48 -10.54
N ALA A 26 2.20 -7.04 -11.80
CA ALA A 26 3.30 -7.39 -12.71
C ALA A 26 4.63 -6.77 -12.29
N THR A 27 4.62 -5.59 -11.65
CA THR A 27 5.82 -4.85 -11.25
C THR A 27 6.38 -5.37 -9.92
N TYR A 28 5.52 -5.65 -8.94
CA TYR A 28 5.92 -5.93 -7.56
C TYR A 28 5.60 -7.36 -7.08
N GLY A 29 4.96 -8.18 -7.92
CA GLY A 29 4.45 -9.49 -7.54
C GLY A 29 3.11 -9.41 -6.80
N ASP A 30 2.75 -10.51 -6.14
CA ASP A 30 1.46 -10.69 -5.47
C ASP A 30 1.59 -10.83 -3.94
N THR A 31 2.76 -10.51 -3.38
CA THR A 31 2.92 -10.50 -1.91
C THR A 31 2.28 -9.25 -1.35
N CYS A 32 1.28 -9.44 -0.49
CA CYS A 32 0.54 -8.34 0.12
C CYS A 32 1.46 -7.50 1.02
N TRP A 33 1.63 -6.23 0.70
CA TRP A 33 2.52 -5.33 1.44
C TRP A 33 2.03 -5.01 2.87
N LEU A 34 0.78 -5.34 3.18
CA LEU A 34 0.14 -5.08 4.47
C LEU A 34 0.30 -6.25 5.45
N CYS A 35 0.30 -7.50 4.98
CA CYS A 35 0.36 -8.68 5.84
C CYS A 35 1.51 -9.63 5.52
N GLY A 36 2.24 -9.41 4.43
CA GLY A 36 3.38 -10.23 3.99
C GLY A 36 3.03 -11.57 3.34
N LEU A 37 1.75 -11.88 3.15
CA LEU A 37 1.32 -13.16 2.55
C LEU A 37 1.05 -13.05 1.04
N PRO A 38 1.28 -14.11 0.24
CA PRO A 38 1.03 -14.11 -1.21
C PRO A 38 -0.46 -14.08 -1.56
N GLY A 39 -0.78 -13.93 -2.85
CA GLY A 39 -2.15 -13.95 -3.37
C GLY A 39 -2.87 -12.59 -3.35
N ALA A 40 -2.15 -11.48 -3.35
CA ALA A 40 -2.72 -10.16 -3.54
C ALA A 40 -3.36 -10.02 -4.93
N ASP A 41 -4.57 -9.48 -4.98
CA ASP A 41 -5.38 -9.34 -6.19
C ASP A 41 -5.82 -7.88 -6.44
N THR A 42 -5.41 -6.96 -5.57
CA THR A 42 -5.70 -5.51 -5.68
C THR A 42 -4.43 -4.68 -5.58
N ALA A 43 -4.55 -3.39 -5.90
CA ALA A 43 -3.53 -2.39 -5.65
C ALA A 43 -4.01 -1.42 -4.56
N ASP A 44 -3.22 -1.26 -3.51
CA ASP A 44 -3.45 -0.27 -2.45
C ASP A 44 -2.61 0.98 -2.71
N HIS A 45 -3.20 2.15 -2.46
CA HIS A 45 -2.50 3.43 -2.54
C HIS A 45 -1.64 3.63 -1.29
N VAL A 46 -0.31 3.53 -1.45
CA VAL A 46 0.68 3.69 -0.36
C VAL A 46 0.46 5.03 0.35
N VAL A 47 0.37 6.13 -0.41
CA VAL A 47 -0.21 7.39 0.08
C VAL A 47 -1.68 7.40 -0.32
N PRO A 48 -2.64 7.41 0.64
CA PRO A 48 -4.06 7.38 0.32
C PRO A 48 -4.50 8.55 -0.56
N ARG A 49 -5.46 8.30 -1.48
CA ARG A 49 -6.02 9.33 -2.36
C ARG A 49 -6.58 10.53 -1.60
N SER A 50 -7.25 10.27 -0.46
CA SER A 50 -7.80 11.31 0.41
C SER A 50 -6.73 12.17 1.11
N LYS A 51 -5.45 11.76 1.03
CA LYS A 51 -4.28 12.46 1.59
C LYS A 51 -3.36 13.01 0.48
N GLY A 52 -3.86 13.12 -0.75
CA GLY A 52 -3.11 13.69 -1.87
C GLY A 52 -2.16 12.72 -2.58
N GLY A 53 -2.29 11.41 -2.35
CA GLY A 53 -1.53 10.42 -3.10
C GLY A 53 -1.92 10.38 -4.58
N ALA A 54 -0.93 10.22 -5.46
CA ALA A 54 -1.16 10.09 -6.89
C ALA A 54 -2.04 8.87 -7.19
N VAL A 55 -3.08 9.07 -8.02
CA VAL A 55 -4.13 8.05 -8.25
C VAL A 55 -3.68 6.94 -9.21
N TYR A 56 -3.00 7.32 -10.29
CA TYR A 56 -2.53 6.43 -11.36
C TYR A 56 -1.01 6.56 -11.51
N ASP A 57 -0.30 6.23 -10.45
CA ASP A 57 1.16 6.16 -10.38
C ASP A 57 1.54 4.83 -9.75
N VAL A 58 2.25 3.98 -10.49
CA VAL A 58 2.66 2.66 -10.01
C VAL A 58 3.57 2.78 -8.78
N LEU A 59 4.33 3.88 -8.66
CA LEU A 59 5.20 4.16 -7.52
C LEU A 59 4.42 4.60 -6.26
N ASN A 60 3.11 4.82 -6.38
CA ASN A 60 2.20 5.02 -5.26
C ASN A 60 1.27 3.81 -5.03
N LEU A 61 1.48 2.69 -5.73
CA LEU A 61 0.67 1.49 -5.61
C LEU A 61 1.49 0.32 -5.08
N ALA A 62 0.86 -0.51 -4.25
CA ALA A 62 1.46 -1.74 -3.75
C ALA A 62 0.45 -2.90 -3.79
N PRO A 63 0.89 -4.16 -4.03
CA PRO A 63 0.01 -5.32 -4.02
C PRO A 63 -0.64 -5.50 -2.65
N ALA A 64 -1.96 -5.63 -2.61
CA ALA A 64 -2.70 -5.93 -1.39
C ALA A 64 -3.85 -6.91 -1.63
N HIS A 65 -4.15 -7.77 -0.66
CA HIS A 65 -5.44 -8.48 -0.65
C HIS A 65 -6.57 -7.48 -0.51
N ARG A 66 -7.70 -7.74 -1.16
CA ARG A 66 -8.92 -6.92 -1.01
C ARG A 66 -9.27 -6.63 0.46
N ARG A 67 -9.26 -7.66 1.33
CA ARG A 67 -9.61 -7.51 2.76
C ARG A 67 -8.64 -6.62 3.52
N CYS A 68 -7.33 -6.76 3.26
CA CYS A 68 -6.31 -5.94 3.92
C CYS A 68 -6.41 -4.46 3.47
N ASN A 69 -6.59 -4.25 2.17
CA ASN A 69 -6.77 -2.93 1.56
C ASN A 69 -8.01 -2.22 2.13
N GLU A 70 -9.16 -2.90 2.14
CA GLU A 70 -10.41 -2.40 2.73
C GLU A 70 -10.26 -2.08 4.22
N ALA A 71 -9.63 -2.98 4.99
CA ALA A 71 -9.42 -2.77 6.41
C ALA A 71 -8.51 -1.56 6.67
N ARG A 72 -7.43 -1.38 5.90
CA ARG A 72 -6.51 -0.25 6.04
C ARG A 72 -7.24 1.09 5.85
N GLY A 73 -8.06 1.21 4.81
CA GLY A 73 -8.74 2.46 4.48
C GLY A 73 -7.74 3.58 4.15
N ASN A 74 -7.81 4.72 4.84
CA ASN A 74 -6.90 5.85 4.63
C ASN A 74 -5.78 5.97 5.69
N ARG A 75 -5.57 4.93 6.51
CA ARG A 75 -4.54 4.90 7.55
C ARG A 75 -3.17 4.76 6.91
N ALA A 76 -2.18 5.49 7.43
CA ALA A 76 -0.79 5.26 7.04
C ALA A 76 -0.34 3.91 7.61
N VAL A 77 0.51 3.19 6.89
CA VAL A 77 1.22 2.04 7.45
C VAL A 77 2.39 2.63 8.23
N THR A 78 2.29 2.70 9.54
CA THR A 78 3.40 3.05 10.41
C THR A 78 4.27 1.79 10.51
N GLY A 79 5.42 1.78 9.84
CA GLY A 79 6.39 0.68 9.90
C GLY A 79 7.16 0.59 11.22
N GLU A 80 6.62 1.16 12.30
CA GLU A 80 7.26 1.23 13.60
C GLU A 80 6.38 0.54 14.64
N GLU A 81 6.26 -0.79 14.53
CA GLU A 81 6.02 -1.57 15.73
C GLU A 81 7.39 -1.76 16.38
N ILE A 82 7.55 -1.24 17.60
CA ILE A 82 8.65 -1.67 18.48
C ILE A 82 8.45 -3.17 18.67
N VAL A 83 9.25 -3.98 18.00
CA VAL A 83 9.29 -5.42 18.25
C VAL A 83 10.06 -5.60 19.55
N GLU A 84 9.34 -5.66 20.67
CA GLU A 84 9.91 -6.15 21.93
C GLU A 84 10.15 -7.67 21.76
N ASP A 85 11.30 -8.03 21.19
CA ASP A 85 11.71 -9.43 21.00
C ASP A 85 12.16 -10.12 22.29
N GLY A 86 12.18 -9.38 23.41
CA GLY A 86 12.56 -9.86 24.74
C GLY A 86 14.02 -10.26 24.87
N ARG A 87 14.87 -10.00 23.87
CA ARG A 87 16.30 -10.37 23.89
C ARG A 87 17.08 -9.53 24.91
N ASP A 88 16.61 -8.31 25.17
CA ASP A 88 17.17 -7.42 26.18
C ASP A 88 17.11 -8.02 27.61
N PHE A 89 16.15 -8.91 27.89
CA PHE A 89 16.03 -9.60 29.18
C PHE A 89 17.19 -10.58 29.45
N PHE A 90 17.89 -11.04 28.41
CA PHE A 90 18.96 -12.05 28.50
C PHE A 90 20.37 -11.45 28.41
N THR A 91 20.50 -10.17 28.05
CA THR A 91 21.78 -9.44 28.10
C THR A 91 22.02 -8.92 29.51
N VAL A 92 22.72 -9.74 30.31
CA VAL A 92 23.39 -9.31 31.53
C VAL A 92 24.72 -8.64 31.15
N GLU A 93 24.88 -7.36 31.52
CA GLU A 93 26.20 -6.72 31.64
C GLU A 93 26.97 -7.26 32.85
#